data_AF-A0A839EYD4-F1
#
_entry.id   AF-A0A839EYD4-F1
#
_cell.length_a   1.000
_cell.length_b   1.000
_cell.length_c   1.000
_cell.angle_alpha   90.00
_cell.angle_beta   90.00
_cell.angle_gamma   90.00
#
_symmetry.space_group_name_H-M   'P 1'
#
loop_
_entity.id
_entity.type
_entity.pdbx_description
1 polymer ?
#
loop_
_entity_poly.entity_id
_entity_poly.type
_entity_poly.pdbx_seq_one_letter_code
_entity_poly.pdbx_strand_id
1 'polypeptide(L)'
;MKYDDAEIYFLNFETDLPNENGGRHMGLFLEWAIRRGLASAEHMQAADALRSGATTGLDLLFDRCDGKLMAQDLGEEGNAFAAAVYEQHHLADFIEAMNLRPDAGLDAIFGADLTPQRHRRVLWQLDRRYSDWRRAFGLPDKEALIERLAAIVGPAAEAAGFPRVPDTTWGSVDRRITHERRSDGYVQRLEFAAVDHAQWFYGARVELTVHIPGLFQRIYAEKDADIGNVSALQNSAWIPFARFAEGWDGPLEDYGNSPGFWIFRVEEIEPLARWLADRLRSFALPLLRGLDGLEALALEYGRKPFGSSPIHDVRDPYAALLACEMTRHPRLGALLDEIGQAIGAVAPRERTRSQDGALRLIPRIRERAKAWI
;
A
#
# COMPACT_ATOMS: atom_id res chain seq x y z
N MET A 1 11.60 -31.60 -13.80
CA MET A 1 12.78 -30.83 -13.35
C MET A 1 12.65 -30.62 -11.84
N LYS A 2 13.75 -30.73 -11.10
CA LYS A 2 13.81 -30.42 -9.67
C LYS A 2 14.49 -29.07 -9.53
N TYR A 3 13.88 -28.13 -8.81
CA TYR A 3 14.48 -26.84 -8.51
C TYR A 3 15.32 -26.90 -7.25
N ASP A 4 14.85 -27.67 -6.25
CA ASP A 4 15.47 -27.67 -4.94
C ASP A 4 15.03 -28.87 -4.08
N ASP A 5 15.78 -29.15 -3.02
CA ASP A 5 15.59 -30.32 -2.17
C ASP A 5 16.02 -30.05 -0.72
N ALA A 6 15.08 -30.11 0.21
CA ALA A 6 15.34 -29.87 1.63
C ALA A 6 16.41 -30.83 2.20
N GLU A 7 16.51 -32.05 1.65
CA GLU A 7 17.49 -33.06 2.09
C GLU A 7 18.94 -32.59 1.97
N ILE A 8 19.24 -31.71 1.01
CA ILE A 8 20.59 -31.13 0.83
C ILE A 8 21.01 -30.34 2.07
N TYR A 9 20.03 -29.70 2.73
CA TYR A 9 20.26 -28.87 3.91
C TYR A 9 20.25 -29.68 5.20
N PHE A 10 19.42 -30.74 5.30
CA PHE A 10 19.33 -31.58 6.52
C PHE A 10 20.66 -32.19 6.92
N LEU A 11 21.46 -32.64 5.94
CA LEU A 11 22.73 -33.34 6.21
C LEU A 11 23.85 -32.40 6.68
N ASN A 12 23.66 -31.09 6.56
CA ASN A 12 24.66 -30.06 6.88
C ASN A 12 24.17 -29.04 7.91
N PHE A 13 22.97 -29.26 8.47
CA PHE A 13 22.33 -28.43 9.48
C PHE A 13 22.55 -29.11 10.84
N GLU A 14 23.49 -28.59 11.64
CA GLU A 14 23.90 -29.19 12.92
C GLU A 14 23.30 -28.39 14.08
N THR A 15 21.96 -28.41 14.21
CA THR A 15 21.26 -27.67 15.27
C THR A 15 20.22 -28.53 15.98
N ASP A 16 19.77 -28.09 17.16
CA ASP A 16 18.64 -28.70 17.89
C ASP A 16 17.27 -28.31 17.29
N LEU A 17 17.23 -27.58 16.18
CA LEU A 17 15.99 -27.13 15.54
C LEU A 17 15.42 -28.19 14.59
N PRO A 18 14.10 -28.13 14.29
CA PRO A 18 13.48 -29.03 13.32
C PRO A 18 14.17 -28.95 11.96
N ASN A 19 14.48 -30.11 11.38
CA ASN A 19 15.17 -30.23 10.10
C ASN A 19 14.39 -29.53 8.98
N GLU A 20 13.06 -29.51 9.08
CA GLU A 20 12.13 -28.86 8.16
C GLU A 20 12.47 -27.39 7.90
N ASN A 21 13.18 -26.72 8.81
CA ASN A 21 13.66 -25.36 8.61
C ASN A 21 14.56 -25.20 7.37
N GLY A 22 15.27 -26.26 6.95
CA GLY A 22 16.02 -26.28 5.69
C GLY A 22 15.13 -26.09 4.45
N GLY A 23 13.84 -26.46 4.53
CA GLY A 23 12.86 -26.25 3.47
C GLY A 23 12.19 -24.87 3.48
N ARG A 24 12.53 -23.97 4.40
CA ARG A 24 11.75 -22.74 4.63
C ARG A 24 11.68 -21.81 3.40
N HIS A 25 12.80 -21.60 2.72
CA HIS A 25 12.84 -20.73 1.55
C HIS A 25 12.05 -21.32 0.37
N MET A 26 12.08 -22.65 0.19
CA MET A 26 11.21 -23.36 -0.76
C MET A 26 9.74 -23.20 -0.39
N GLY A 27 9.39 -23.41 0.88
CA GLY A 27 8.02 -23.27 1.36
C GLY A 27 7.46 -21.86 1.14
N LEU A 28 8.27 -20.82 1.39
CA LEU A 28 7.89 -19.44 1.11
C LEU A 28 7.72 -19.15 -0.38
N PHE A 29 8.55 -19.75 -1.24
CA PHE A 29 8.37 -19.67 -2.70
C PHE A 29 7.07 -20.32 -3.15
N LEU A 30 6.75 -21.51 -2.62
CA LEU A 30 5.51 -22.22 -2.93
C LEU A 30 4.28 -21.45 -2.44
N GLU A 31 4.31 -20.93 -1.20
CA GLU A 31 3.27 -20.06 -0.68
C GLU A 31 3.05 -18.84 -1.60
N TRP A 32 4.14 -18.15 -1.97
CA TRP A 32 4.09 -17.02 -2.88
C TRP A 32 3.46 -17.41 -4.22
N ALA A 33 3.91 -18.51 -4.82
CA ALA A 33 3.41 -18.99 -6.10
C ALA A 33 1.89 -19.29 -6.04
N ILE A 34 1.41 -19.91 -4.96
CA ILE A 34 -0.03 -20.16 -4.77
C ILE A 34 -0.79 -18.84 -4.64
N ARG A 35 -0.28 -17.89 -3.84
CA ARG A 35 -0.90 -16.57 -3.65
C ARG A 35 -0.99 -15.75 -4.93
N ARG A 36 -0.11 -15.98 -5.90
CA ARG A 36 -0.07 -15.29 -7.20
C ARG A 36 -0.69 -16.08 -8.35
N GLY A 37 -1.23 -17.28 -8.10
CA GLY A 37 -1.84 -18.10 -9.14
C GLY A 37 -0.81 -18.75 -10.09
N LEU A 38 0.43 -18.92 -9.62
CA LEU A 38 1.56 -19.48 -10.37
C LEU A 38 1.85 -20.94 -10.02
N ALA A 39 1.21 -21.47 -8.98
CA ALA A 39 1.31 -22.87 -8.60
C ALA A 39 0.49 -23.78 -9.52
N SER A 40 0.72 -25.08 -9.43
CA SER A 40 -0.09 -26.07 -10.14
C SER A 40 -1.55 -26.05 -9.67
N ALA A 41 -2.47 -26.53 -10.51
CA ALA A 41 -3.90 -26.56 -10.18
C ALA A 41 -4.22 -27.35 -8.90
N GLU A 42 -3.38 -28.34 -8.56
CA GLU A 42 -3.48 -29.11 -7.32
C GLU A 42 -3.16 -28.24 -6.09
N HIS A 43 -2.04 -27.51 -6.12
CA HIS A 43 -1.64 -26.64 -5.01
C HIS A 43 -2.53 -25.41 -4.86
N MET A 44 -3.16 -24.95 -5.94
CA MET A 44 -4.14 -23.87 -5.88
C MET A 44 -5.32 -24.18 -4.95
N GLN A 45 -5.61 -25.46 -4.68
CA GLN A 45 -6.65 -25.86 -3.71
C GLN A 45 -6.31 -25.46 -2.26
N ALA A 46 -5.03 -25.21 -1.95
CA ALA A 46 -4.59 -24.75 -0.63
C ALA A 46 -4.66 -23.23 -0.44
N ALA A 47 -5.08 -22.47 -1.46
CA ALA A 47 -5.05 -21.01 -1.44
C ALA A 47 -5.90 -20.40 -0.30
N ASP A 48 -7.08 -20.97 0.00
CA ASP A 48 -7.92 -20.51 1.11
C ASP A 48 -7.27 -20.79 2.47
N ALA A 49 -6.67 -21.96 2.65
CA ALA A 49 -5.99 -22.33 3.88
C ALA A 49 -4.76 -21.43 4.15
N LEU A 50 -4.00 -21.07 3.11
CA LEU A 50 -2.90 -20.10 3.22
C LEU A 50 -3.42 -18.67 3.52
N ARG A 51 -4.55 -18.27 2.94
CA ARG A 51 -5.18 -16.98 3.22
C ARG A 51 -5.67 -16.87 4.66
N SER A 52 -6.27 -17.94 5.19
CA SER A 52 -6.75 -17.98 6.57
C SER A 52 -5.65 -18.26 7.60
N GLY A 53 -4.44 -18.62 7.17
CA GLY A 53 -3.35 -19.05 8.05
C GLY A 53 -3.56 -20.43 8.68
N ALA A 54 -4.44 -21.26 8.11
CA ALA A 54 -4.68 -22.63 8.57
C ALA A 54 -3.55 -23.60 8.17
N THR A 55 -2.71 -23.19 7.22
CA THR A 55 -1.49 -23.90 6.79
C THR A 55 -0.42 -22.87 6.45
N THR A 56 0.84 -23.26 6.46
CA THR A 56 1.95 -22.47 5.91
C THR A 56 2.48 -23.07 4.61
N GLY A 57 3.27 -22.30 3.86
CA GLY A 57 3.96 -22.85 2.68
C GLY A 57 4.97 -23.95 3.03
N LEU A 58 5.53 -23.92 4.24
CA LEU A 58 6.43 -24.95 4.72
C LEU A 58 5.69 -26.27 4.97
N ASP A 59 4.53 -26.20 5.64
CA ASP A 59 3.68 -27.38 5.86
C ASP A 59 3.29 -28.01 4.52
N LEU A 60 2.88 -27.19 3.55
CA LEU A 60 2.52 -27.67 2.21
C LEU A 60 3.69 -28.34 1.48
N LEU A 61 4.90 -27.78 1.59
CA LEU A 61 6.09 -28.37 0.98
C LEU A 61 6.37 -29.77 1.51
N PHE A 62 6.24 -29.99 2.82
CA PHE A 62 6.48 -31.30 3.41
C PHE A 62 5.32 -32.26 3.22
N ASP A 63 4.09 -31.79 3.42
CA ASP A 63 2.88 -32.62 3.33
C ASP A 63 2.55 -33.05 1.90
N ARG A 64 2.88 -32.21 0.90
CA ARG A 64 2.45 -32.43 -0.49
C ARG A 64 3.59 -32.58 -1.49
N CYS A 65 4.77 -32.09 -1.16
CA CYS A 65 5.92 -32.10 -2.08
C CYS A 65 7.12 -32.91 -1.56
N ASP A 66 6.97 -33.65 -0.44
CA ASP A 66 8.04 -34.47 0.16
C ASP A 66 9.33 -33.67 0.40
N GLY A 67 9.19 -32.40 0.80
CA GLY A 67 10.32 -31.50 1.05
C GLY A 67 11.06 -31.01 -0.21
N LYS A 68 10.53 -31.28 -1.41
CA LYS A 68 11.20 -30.97 -2.69
C LYS A 68 10.37 -29.98 -3.50
N LEU A 69 11.02 -28.99 -4.12
CA LEU A 69 10.36 -28.10 -5.07
C LEU A 69 10.60 -28.59 -6.49
N MET A 70 9.54 -29.01 -7.16
CA MET A 70 9.56 -29.65 -8.48
C MET A 70 8.76 -28.84 -9.49
N ALA A 71 9.04 -29.05 -10.77
CA ALA A 71 8.30 -28.37 -11.84
C ALA A 71 6.79 -28.69 -11.86
N GLN A 72 6.39 -29.85 -11.34
CA GLN A 72 4.97 -30.22 -11.22
C GLN A 72 4.22 -29.42 -10.15
N ASP A 73 4.93 -28.75 -9.24
CA ASP A 73 4.33 -27.91 -8.19
C ASP A 73 3.92 -26.54 -8.72
N LEU A 74 4.37 -26.19 -9.93
CA LEU A 74 4.14 -24.90 -10.57
C LEU A 74 3.33 -25.06 -11.86
N GLY A 75 2.59 -24.01 -12.22
CA GLY A 75 1.99 -23.88 -13.54
C GLY A 75 3.05 -23.56 -14.60
N GLU A 76 2.64 -23.42 -15.86
CA GLU A 76 3.55 -23.08 -16.97
C GLU A 76 4.31 -21.77 -16.72
N GLU A 77 3.59 -20.71 -16.33
CA GLU A 77 4.19 -19.42 -16.03
C GLU A 77 5.08 -19.46 -14.78
N GLY A 78 4.65 -20.15 -13.72
CA GLY A 78 5.46 -20.34 -12.51
C GLY A 78 6.77 -21.06 -12.81
N ASN A 79 6.74 -22.10 -13.66
CA ASN A 79 7.94 -22.81 -14.11
C ASN A 79 8.86 -21.91 -14.94
N ALA A 80 8.31 -21.09 -15.84
CA ALA A 80 9.09 -20.16 -16.65
C ALA A 80 9.79 -19.10 -15.77
N PHE A 81 9.12 -18.58 -14.75
CA PHE A 81 9.71 -17.69 -13.76
C PHE A 81 10.77 -18.39 -12.90
N ALA A 82 10.45 -19.56 -12.34
CA ALA A 82 11.38 -20.32 -11.51
C ALA A 82 12.67 -20.68 -12.27
N ALA A 83 12.56 -21.09 -13.54
CA ALA A 83 13.72 -21.37 -14.37
C ALA A 83 14.64 -20.14 -14.60
N ALA A 84 14.07 -18.93 -14.57
CA ALA A 84 14.83 -17.70 -14.77
C ALA A 84 15.47 -17.16 -13.48
N VAL A 85 14.84 -17.39 -12.32
CA VAL A 85 15.19 -16.67 -11.08
C VAL A 85 15.62 -17.59 -9.95
N TYR A 86 15.08 -18.81 -9.87
CA TYR A 86 15.17 -19.62 -8.66
C TYR A 86 16.62 -19.97 -8.28
N GLU A 87 17.33 -20.67 -9.16
CA GLU A 87 18.71 -21.12 -8.88
C GLU A 87 19.70 -19.95 -8.71
N GLN A 88 19.48 -18.85 -9.44
CA GLN A 88 20.44 -17.74 -9.50
C GLN A 88 20.26 -16.71 -8.38
N HIS A 89 19.04 -16.56 -7.86
CA HIS A 89 18.69 -15.42 -7.00
C HIS A 89 17.94 -15.80 -5.73
N HIS A 90 17.10 -16.84 -5.74
CA HIS A 90 16.11 -17.03 -4.68
C HIS A 90 16.71 -17.18 -3.28
N LEU A 91 17.74 -18.02 -3.12
CA LEU A 91 18.38 -18.20 -1.81
C LEU A 91 19.08 -16.91 -1.33
N ALA A 92 19.75 -16.18 -2.22
CA ALA A 92 20.41 -14.92 -1.88
C ALA A 92 19.40 -13.84 -1.47
N ASP A 93 18.30 -13.71 -2.22
CA ASP A 93 17.20 -12.79 -1.91
C ASP A 93 16.51 -13.16 -0.59
N PHE A 94 16.36 -14.45 -0.31
CA PHE A 94 15.88 -14.94 0.98
C PHE A 94 16.79 -14.52 2.13
N ILE A 95 18.11 -14.71 2.01
CA ILE A 95 19.10 -14.29 3.02
C ILE A 95 19.01 -12.77 3.28
N GLU A 96 18.92 -11.97 2.21
CA GLU A 96 18.77 -10.51 2.30
C GLU A 96 17.44 -10.12 2.99
N ALA A 97 16.34 -10.74 2.59
CA ALA A 97 15.02 -10.49 3.15
C ALA A 97 14.93 -10.86 4.65
N MET A 98 15.64 -11.91 5.05
CA MET A 98 15.78 -12.32 6.45
C MET A 98 16.70 -11.40 7.27
N ASN A 99 17.35 -10.43 6.63
CA ASN A 99 18.32 -9.51 7.22
C ASN A 99 19.53 -10.24 7.81
N LEU A 100 20.02 -11.23 7.07
CA LEU A 100 21.19 -12.03 7.43
C LEU A 100 22.40 -11.57 6.62
N ARG A 101 23.60 -11.95 7.06
CA ARG A 101 24.81 -11.67 6.30
C ARG A 101 24.84 -12.54 5.04
N PRO A 102 25.33 -12.03 3.90
CA PRO A 102 25.44 -12.83 2.66
C PRO A 102 26.29 -14.11 2.79
N ASP A 103 27.24 -14.11 3.72
CA ASP A 103 28.14 -15.23 4.03
C ASP A 103 27.69 -16.05 5.25
N ALA A 104 26.43 -15.89 5.70
CA ALA A 104 25.89 -16.66 6.81
C ALA A 104 25.91 -18.16 6.49
N GLY A 105 26.36 -18.98 7.46
CA GLY A 105 26.26 -20.43 7.38
C GLY A 105 24.82 -20.93 7.49
N LEU A 106 24.58 -22.18 7.10
CA LEU A 106 23.25 -22.79 7.04
C LEU A 106 22.51 -22.72 8.39
N ASP A 107 23.20 -22.93 9.51
CA ASP A 107 22.60 -22.83 10.85
C ASP A 107 22.04 -21.45 11.16
N ALA A 108 22.74 -20.39 10.74
CA ALA A 108 22.26 -19.02 10.93
C ALA A 108 21.11 -18.69 9.97
N ILE A 109 21.11 -19.25 8.76
CA ILE A 109 20.07 -19.05 7.75
C ILE A 109 18.76 -19.72 8.19
N PHE A 110 18.82 -21.00 8.50
CA PHE A 110 17.64 -21.81 8.82
C PHE A 110 17.25 -21.76 10.30
N GLY A 111 18.18 -21.36 11.18
CA GLY A 111 17.90 -21.09 12.58
C GLY A 111 17.32 -19.71 12.90
N ALA A 112 17.30 -18.78 11.94
CA ALA A 112 16.71 -17.46 12.14
C ALA A 112 15.18 -17.55 12.25
N ASP A 113 14.59 -16.83 13.22
CA ASP A 113 13.12 -16.77 13.34
C ASP A 113 12.45 -16.13 12.13
N LEU A 114 11.40 -16.78 11.61
CA LEU A 114 10.52 -16.21 10.58
C LEU A 114 9.43 -15.37 11.24
N THR A 115 9.77 -14.14 11.62
CA THR A 115 8.77 -13.19 12.12
C THR A 115 7.80 -12.78 11.00
N PRO A 116 6.58 -12.30 11.32
CA PRO A 116 5.65 -11.80 10.30
C PRO A 116 6.24 -10.70 9.40
N GLN A 117 7.15 -9.87 9.94
CA GLN A 117 7.86 -8.85 9.16
C GLN A 117 8.84 -9.47 8.15
N ARG A 118 9.60 -10.48 8.56
CA ARG A 118 10.53 -11.20 7.67
C ARG A 118 9.79 -11.99 6.60
N HIS A 119 8.70 -12.65 6.97
CA HIS A 119 7.80 -13.33 6.02
C HIS A 119 7.34 -12.38 4.91
N ARG A 120 6.78 -11.21 5.27
CA ARG A 120 6.38 -10.18 4.30
C ARG A 120 7.54 -9.71 3.41
N ARG A 121 8.74 -9.51 3.98
CA ARG A 121 9.93 -9.11 3.22
C ARG A 121 10.34 -10.14 2.16
N VAL A 122 10.24 -11.44 2.47
CA VAL A 122 10.57 -12.51 1.51
C VAL A 122 9.56 -12.51 0.36
N LEU A 123 8.26 -12.49 0.66
CA LEU A 123 7.22 -12.43 -0.38
C LEU A 123 7.37 -11.18 -1.25
N TRP A 124 7.72 -10.04 -0.65
CA TRP A 124 7.99 -8.80 -1.38
C TRP A 124 9.16 -8.91 -2.37
N GLN A 125 10.28 -9.55 -1.99
CA GLN A 125 11.40 -9.76 -2.92
C GLN A 125 10.96 -10.62 -4.12
N LEU A 126 10.12 -11.63 -3.89
CA LEU A 126 9.58 -12.46 -4.96
C LEU A 126 8.67 -11.68 -5.91
N ASP A 127 7.77 -10.84 -5.37
CA ASP A 127 6.91 -9.97 -6.19
C ASP A 127 7.74 -9.00 -7.05
N ARG A 128 8.82 -8.46 -6.47
CA ARG A 128 9.77 -7.61 -7.17
C ARG A 128 10.44 -8.37 -8.33
N ARG A 129 11.04 -9.53 -8.06
CA ARG A 129 11.70 -10.36 -9.09
C ARG A 129 10.74 -10.79 -10.18
N TYR A 130 9.53 -11.16 -9.82
CA TYR A 130 8.50 -11.55 -10.75
C TYR A 130 8.06 -10.38 -11.64
N SER A 131 7.90 -9.19 -11.07
CA SER A 131 7.64 -7.97 -11.84
C SER A 131 8.80 -7.63 -12.79
N ASP A 132 10.05 -7.74 -12.33
CA ASP A 132 11.25 -7.55 -13.17
C ASP A 132 11.26 -8.53 -14.34
N TRP A 133 11.00 -9.81 -14.07
CA TRP A 133 10.92 -10.85 -15.09
C TRP A 133 9.79 -10.56 -16.08
N ARG A 134 8.55 -10.36 -15.63
CA ARG A 134 7.39 -10.08 -16.49
C ARG A 134 7.56 -8.86 -17.40
N ARG A 135 8.30 -7.84 -16.95
CA ARG A 135 8.64 -6.67 -17.79
C ARG A 135 9.52 -7.03 -18.97
N ALA A 136 10.43 -7.99 -18.80
CA ALA A 136 11.17 -8.56 -19.93
C ALA A 136 10.27 -9.36 -20.90
N PHE A 137 9.08 -9.78 -20.46
CA PHE A 137 8.11 -10.58 -21.22
C PHE A 137 6.83 -9.83 -21.67
N GLY A 138 6.86 -8.49 -21.70
CA GLY A 138 5.85 -7.71 -22.43
C GLY A 138 4.73 -7.06 -21.60
N LEU A 139 4.92 -6.88 -20.29
CA LEU A 139 4.15 -5.85 -19.58
C LEU A 139 4.41 -4.48 -20.25
N PRO A 140 3.37 -3.64 -20.47
CA PRO A 140 3.58 -2.31 -21.01
C PRO A 140 4.46 -1.49 -20.08
N ASP A 141 5.27 -0.58 -20.61
CA ASP A 141 5.93 0.41 -19.74
C ASP A 141 4.90 1.32 -19.06
N LYS A 142 5.34 2.14 -18.11
CA LYS A 142 4.45 3.08 -17.40
C LYS A 142 3.71 4.07 -18.32
N GLU A 143 4.27 4.43 -19.48
CA GLU A 143 3.62 5.35 -20.43
C GLU A 143 2.43 4.64 -21.12
N ALA A 144 2.65 3.42 -21.60
CA ALA A 144 1.60 2.61 -22.20
C ALA A 144 0.56 2.16 -21.16
N LEU A 145 0.98 1.86 -19.92
CA LEU A 145 0.06 1.50 -18.84
C LEU A 145 -0.85 2.68 -18.47
N ILE A 146 -0.31 3.88 -18.26
CA ILE A 146 -1.13 5.02 -17.84
C ILE A 146 -2.15 5.42 -18.90
N GLU A 147 -1.79 5.35 -20.19
CA GLU A 147 -2.70 5.69 -21.27
C GLU A 147 -3.82 4.65 -21.40
N ARG A 148 -3.55 3.36 -21.16
CA ARG A 148 -4.61 2.33 -21.07
C ARG A 148 -5.57 2.59 -19.92
N LEU A 149 -5.04 2.91 -18.73
CA LEU A 149 -5.87 3.22 -17.57
C LEU A 149 -6.72 4.47 -17.84
N ALA A 150 -6.13 5.53 -18.39
CA ALA A 150 -6.83 6.78 -18.66
C ALA A 150 -7.85 6.69 -19.79
N ALA A 151 -7.66 5.83 -20.79
CA ALA A 151 -8.67 5.60 -21.82
C ALA A 151 -10.01 5.12 -21.23
N ILE A 152 -9.98 4.42 -20.10
CA ILE A 152 -11.17 3.86 -19.43
C ILE A 152 -11.64 4.76 -18.30
N VAL A 153 -10.70 5.28 -17.52
CA VAL A 153 -10.98 6.06 -16.31
C VAL A 153 -11.24 7.54 -16.61
N GLY A 154 -10.51 8.11 -17.57
CA GLY A 154 -10.57 9.53 -17.95
C GLY A 154 -11.98 10.01 -18.30
N PRO A 155 -12.76 9.30 -19.14
CA PRO A 155 -14.13 9.70 -19.46
C PRO A 155 -15.04 9.84 -18.23
N ALA A 156 -14.84 9.01 -17.19
CA ALA A 156 -15.63 9.09 -15.96
C ALA A 156 -15.29 10.35 -15.14
N ALA A 157 -14.00 10.71 -15.07
CA ALA A 157 -13.55 11.93 -14.40
C ALA A 157 -14.03 13.20 -15.15
N GLU A 158 -13.87 13.23 -16.47
CA GLU A 158 -14.26 14.37 -17.31
C GLU A 158 -15.78 14.61 -17.28
N ALA A 159 -16.58 13.55 -17.45
CA ALA A 159 -18.04 13.63 -17.33
C ALA A 159 -18.49 14.13 -15.94
N ALA A 160 -17.63 14.00 -14.93
CA ALA A 160 -17.89 14.46 -13.58
C ALA A 160 -17.45 15.91 -13.32
N GLY A 161 -16.91 16.61 -14.32
CA GLY A 161 -16.44 18.00 -14.18
C GLY A 161 -15.00 18.11 -13.68
N PHE A 162 -14.20 17.04 -13.81
CA PHE A 162 -12.76 17.05 -13.55
C PHE A 162 -12.00 16.95 -14.89
N PRO A 163 -11.82 18.06 -15.62
CA PRO A 163 -11.02 18.06 -16.85
C PRO A 163 -9.58 17.61 -16.58
N ARG A 164 -9.00 16.90 -17.55
CA ARG A 164 -7.56 16.58 -17.55
C ARG A 164 -6.77 17.88 -17.60
N VAL A 165 -5.78 18.02 -16.72
CA VAL A 165 -4.83 19.15 -16.72
C VAL A 165 -3.48 18.70 -17.29
N PRO A 166 -2.66 19.63 -17.83
CA PRO A 166 -1.31 19.29 -18.26
C PRO A 166 -0.53 18.65 -17.11
N ASP A 167 0.27 17.63 -17.43
CA ASP A 167 1.15 17.02 -16.45
C ASP A 167 2.20 18.05 -16.01
N THR A 168 2.14 18.41 -14.72
CA THR A 168 3.10 19.32 -14.09
C THR A 168 4.11 18.58 -13.22
N THR A 169 4.05 17.25 -13.18
CA THR A 169 4.90 16.45 -12.30
C THR A 169 6.25 16.16 -12.93
N TRP A 170 7.27 16.17 -12.07
CA TRP A 170 8.65 15.86 -12.44
C TRP A 170 9.06 14.61 -11.66
N GLY A 171 9.25 13.51 -12.36
CA GLY A 171 9.63 12.23 -11.76
C GLY A 171 10.05 11.22 -12.80
N SER A 172 11.13 10.46 -12.54
CA SER A 172 11.58 9.38 -13.43
C SER A 172 10.92 8.04 -13.11
N VAL A 173 10.24 7.92 -11.98
CA VAL A 173 9.78 6.64 -11.40
C VAL A 173 8.35 6.30 -11.81
N ASP A 174 7.49 7.31 -11.96
CA ASP A 174 6.09 7.16 -12.32
C ASP A 174 5.69 8.08 -13.47
N ARG A 175 4.54 7.77 -14.07
CA ARG A 175 3.88 8.63 -15.06
C ARG A 175 2.47 8.93 -14.59
N ARG A 176 2.07 10.20 -14.64
CA ARG A 176 0.84 10.67 -14.01
C ARG A 176 -0.13 11.26 -15.02
N ILE A 177 -1.41 11.06 -14.74
CA ILE A 177 -2.52 11.78 -15.36
C ILE A 177 -3.33 12.41 -14.24
N THR A 178 -3.50 13.72 -14.35
CA THR A 178 -4.16 14.53 -13.34
C THR A 178 -5.44 15.11 -13.92
N HIS A 179 -6.53 14.96 -13.19
CA HIS A 179 -7.80 15.61 -13.44
C HIS A 179 -8.11 16.54 -12.28
N GLU A 180 -8.49 17.78 -12.57
CA GLU A 180 -8.72 18.80 -11.53
C GLU A 180 -10.03 19.53 -11.70
N ARG A 181 -10.69 19.76 -10.57
CA ARG A 181 -11.82 20.70 -10.46
C ARG A 181 -11.38 21.88 -9.60
N ARG A 182 -11.53 23.09 -10.13
CA ARG A 182 -11.10 24.33 -9.48
C ARG A 182 -12.29 25.24 -9.22
N SER A 183 -12.23 25.95 -8.10
CA SER A 183 -13.15 27.02 -7.72
C SER A 183 -12.38 28.12 -6.98
N ASP A 184 -13.02 29.25 -6.69
CA ASP A 184 -12.36 30.45 -6.13
C ASP A 184 -11.77 30.26 -4.72
N GLY A 185 -12.02 29.11 -4.06
CA GLY A 185 -11.51 28.82 -2.72
C GLY A 185 -10.84 27.44 -2.55
N TYR A 186 -10.84 26.59 -3.58
CA TYR A 186 -10.31 25.23 -3.47
C TYR A 186 -9.92 24.61 -4.81
N VAL A 187 -9.08 23.58 -4.73
CA VAL A 187 -8.74 22.67 -5.83
C VAL A 187 -8.98 21.24 -5.37
N GLN A 188 -9.75 20.48 -6.12
CA GLN A 188 -9.91 19.04 -5.95
C GLN A 188 -9.14 18.34 -7.07
N ARG A 189 -8.34 17.33 -6.72
CA ARG A 189 -7.49 16.60 -7.65
C ARG A 189 -7.76 15.09 -7.59
N LEU A 190 -7.87 14.50 -8.77
CA LEU A 190 -7.85 13.07 -9.04
C LEU A 190 -6.56 12.79 -9.81
N GLU A 191 -5.66 12.00 -9.23
CA GLU A 191 -4.40 11.67 -9.89
C GLU A 191 -4.28 10.15 -10.02
N PHE A 192 -4.01 9.71 -11.25
CA PHE A 192 -3.65 8.34 -11.57
C PHE A 192 -2.18 8.30 -11.89
N ALA A 193 -1.44 7.40 -11.25
CA ALA A 193 -0.03 7.19 -11.56
C ALA A 193 0.20 5.75 -12.01
N ALA A 194 0.88 5.54 -13.13
CA ALA A 194 1.46 4.26 -13.47
C ALA A 194 2.91 4.25 -12.96
N VAL A 195 3.29 3.15 -12.31
CA VAL A 195 4.64 2.96 -11.79
C VAL A 195 5.23 1.75 -12.48
N ASP A 196 6.46 1.92 -12.97
CA ASP A 196 7.25 0.87 -13.57
C ASP A 196 8.68 1.01 -13.04
N HIS A 197 8.89 0.57 -11.80
CA HIS A 197 10.17 0.73 -11.14
C HIS A 197 10.59 -0.53 -10.38
N ALA A 198 11.77 -1.03 -10.73
CA ALA A 198 12.30 -2.32 -10.26
C ALA A 198 12.50 -2.42 -8.75
N GLN A 199 12.57 -1.31 -8.02
CA GLN A 199 12.74 -1.32 -6.57
C GLN A 199 11.48 -0.95 -5.80
N TRP A 200 10.42 -0.51 -6.50
CA TRP A 200 9.21 0.00 -5.84
C TRP A 200 8.07 -0.98 -6.07
N PHE A 201 7.47 -0.93 -7.26
CA PHE A 201 6.46 -1.87 -7.73
C PHE A 201 6.18 -1.61 -9.21
N TYR A 202 5.46 -2.53 -9.84
CA TYR A 202 4.81 -2.29 -11.12
C TYR A 202 3.29 -2.27 -10.93
N GLY A 203 2.63 -1.20 -11.36
CA GLY A 203 1.18 -1.08 -11.21
C GLY A 203 0.65 0.34 -11.26
N ALA A 204 -0.46 0.58 -10.56
CA ALA A 204 -1.16 1.86 -10.57
C ALA A 204 -1.36 2.43 -9.16
N ARG A 205 -1.39 3.76 -9.04
CA ARG A 205 -1.82 4.48 -7.83
C ARG A 205 -2.94 5.43 -8.16
N VAL A 206 -3.74 5.71 -7.13
CA VAL A 206 -4.77 6.72 -7.16
C VAL A 206 -4.60 7.63 -5.96
N GLU A 207 -4.43 8.91 -6.21
CA GLU A 207 -4.44 9.95 -5.19
C GLU A 207 -5.65 10.84 -5.38
N LEU A 208 -6.39 11.07 -4.31
CA LEU A 208 -7.56 11.93 -4.30
C LEU A 208 -7.33 12.99 -3.23
N THR A 209 -7.22 14.25 -3.65
CA THR A 209 -6.80 15.33 -2.74
C THR A 209 -7.69 16.54 -2.85
N VAL A 210 -7.75 17.29 -1.75
CA VAL A 210 -8.40 18.60 -1.66
C VAL A 210 -7.38 19.59 -1.13
N HIS A 211 -7.23 20.70 -1.84
CA HIS A 211 -6.38 21.82 -1.46
C HIS A 211 -7.24 23.06 -1.24
N ILE A 212 -7.22 23.58 -0.02
CA ILE A 212 -7.87 24.82 0.40
C ILE A 212 -6.77 25.74 0.89
N PRO A 213 -6.37 26.80 0.15
CA PRO A 213 -5.17 27.58 0.46
C PRO A 213 -5.12 28.09 1.91
N GLY A 214 -6.21 28.63 2.43
CA GLY A 214 -6.27 29.15 3.80
C GLY A 214 -6.02 28.07 4.87
N LEU A 215 -6.63 26.89 4.70
CA LEU A 215 -6.42 25.75 5.60
C LEU A 215 -5.01 25.18 5.44
N PHE A 216 -4.52 25.06 4.21
CA PHE A 216 -3.16 24.61 3.91
C PHE A 216 -2.12 25.46 4.65
N GLN A 217 -2.21 26.78 4.53
CA GLN A 217 -1.29 27.71 5.20
C GLN A 217 -1.35 27.56 6.72
N ARG A 218 -2.55 27.33 7.28
CA ARG A 218 -2.72 27.10 8.71
C ARG A 218 -2.09 25.78 9.15
N ILE A 219 -2.30 24.68 8.40
CA ILE A 219 -1.67 23.38 8.65
C ILE A 219 -0.15 23.51 8.61
N TYR A 220 0.38 24.20 7.59
CA TYR A 220 1.81 24.42 7.44
C TYR A 220 2.40 25.13 8.66
N ALA A 221 1.83 26.27 9.05
CA ALA A 221 2.33 27.05 10.17
C ALA A 221 2.30 26.27 11.50
N GLU A 222 1.20 25.54 11.78
CA GLU A 222 1.08 24.78 13.02
C GLU A 222 2.01 23.55 13.03
N LYS A 223 2.13 22.83 11.91
CA LYS A 223 3.08 21.72 11.81
C LYS A 223 4.51 22.21 11.93
N ASP A 224 4.89 23.29 11.25
CA ASP A 224 6.26 23.79 11.35
C ASP A 224 6.61 24.20 12.79
N ALA A 225 5.67 24.85 13.49
CA ALA A 225 5.84 25.18 14.91
C ALA A 225 5.95 23.94 15.83
N ASP A 226 5.22 22.86 15.53
CA ASP A 226 5.19 21.68 16.37
C ASP A 226 6.33 20.71 16.06
N ILE A 227 6.54 20.36 14.78
CA ILE A 227 7.44 19.27 14.37
C ILE A 227 8.71 19.76 13.65
N GLY A 228 8.74 21.01 13.18
CA GLY A 228 9.85 21.61 12.45
C GLY A 228 10.10 21.01 11.05
N ASN A 229 10.72 21.81 10.17
CA ASN A 229 11.20 21.39 8.85
C ASN A 229 10.12 20.70 7.99
N VAL A 230 8.94 21.30 7.89
CA VAL A 230 7.88 20.78 7.04
C VAL A 230 8.14 21.19 5.59
N SER A 231 8.77 20.31 4.81
CA SER A 231 9.16 20.61 3.42
C SER A 231 8.19 20.08 2.36
N ALA A 232 7.24 19.21 2.72
CA ALA A 232 6.49 18.38 1.76
C ALA A 232 4.96 18.37 1.96
N LEU A 233 4.38 19.40 2.57
CA LEU A 233 2.91 19.53 2.55
C LEU A 233 2.44 19.84 1.13
N GLN A 234 1.61 18.97 0.56
CA GLN A 234 1.09 19.16 -0.79
C GLN A 234 -0.42 19.50 -0.81
N ASN A 235 -1.19 19.10 0.21
CA ASN A 235 -2.66 19.21 0.18
C ASN A 235 -3.25 19.50 1.57
N SER A 236 -4.50 19.99 1.61
CA SER A 236 -5.25 20.23 2.86
C SER A 236 -5.93 18.98 3.38
N ALA A 237 -6.35 18.08 2.49
CA ALA A 237 -6.93 16.78 2.84
C ALA A 237 -6.62 15.75 1.75
N TRP A 238 -6.66 14.48 2.14
CA TRP A 238 -6.50 13.33 1.26
C TRP A 238 -7.54 12.28 1.61
N ILE A 239 -8.01 11.53 0.61
CA ILE A 239 -8.80 10.33 0.85
C ILE A 239 -7.81 9.17 1.03
N PRO A 240 -7.79 8.48 2.18
CA PRO A 240 -6.88 7.37 2.40
C PRO A 240 -7.08 6.28 1.35
N PHE A 241 -5.98 5.79 0.77
CA PHE A 241 -6.04 4.73 -0.25
C PHE A 241 -6.83 3.51 0.22
N ALA A 242 -6.68 3.07 1.47
CA ALA A 242 -7.43 1.93 2.01
C ALA A 242 -8.95 2.12 1.93
N ARG A 243 -9.45 3.36 2.05
CA ARG A 243 -10.87 3.68 1.86
C ARG A 243 -11.26 3.65 0.38
N PHE A 244 -10.38 4.14 -0.49
CA PHE A 244 -10.62 4.07 -1.93
C PHE A 244 -10.59 2.64 -2.46
N ALA A 245 -9.65 1.82 -2.01
CA ALA A 245 -9.42 0.44 -2.45
C ALA A 245 -10.40 -0.59 -1.87
N GLU A 246 -11.30 -0.19 -0.97
CA GLU A 246 -12.29 -1.09 -0.37
C GLU A 246 -13.18 -1.75 -1.43
N GLY A 247 -13.23 -3.09 -1.40
CA GLY A 247 -13.95 -3.91 -2.38
C GLY A 247 -13.14 -4.27 -3.63
N TRP A 248 -11.83 -4.02 -3.65
CA TRP A 248 -10.93 -4.61 -4.64
C TRP A 248 -10.39 -5.95 -4.14
N ASP A 249 -10.60 -7.01 -4.92
CA ASP A 249 -10.16 -8.37 -4.60
C ASP A 249 -8.77 -8.72 -5.15
N GLY A 250 -8.18 -7.82 -5.95
CA GLY A 250 -6.84 -8.00 -6.50
C GLY A 250 -5.72 -7.60 -5.53
N PRO A 251 -4.46 -7.74 -5.95
CA PRO A 251 -3.32 -7.49 -5.08
C PRO A 251 -3.20 -6.00 -4.73
N LEU A 252 -3.17 -5.73 -3.42
CA LEU A 252 -2.92 -4.42 -2.81
C LEU A 252 -1.69 -4.52 -1.92
N GLU A 253 -0.85 -3.49 -1.94
CA GLU A 253 0.18 -3.36 -0.92
C GLU A 253 0.50 -1.90 -0.62
N ASP A 254 0.81 -1.61 0.64
CA ASP A 254 1.28 -0.30 1.12
C ASP A 254 2.81 -0.31 1.21
N TYR A 255 3.47 -0.11 0.07
CA TYR A 255 4.93 -0.05 0.02
C TYR A 255 5.41 1.39 0.22
N GLY A 256 6.21 1.62 1.26
CA GLY A 256 6.88 2.91 1.50
C GLY A 256 5.93 4.09 1.76
N ASN A 257 4.74 3.84 2.32
CA ASN A 257 3.63 4.82 2.48
C ASN A 257 3.02 5.28 1.14
N SER A 258 3.25 4.55 0.05
CA SER A 258 2.71 4.82 -1.28
C SER A 258 1.88 3.63 -1.75
N PRO A 259 0.70 3.41 -1.14
CA PRO A 259 -0.11 2.24 -1.46
C PRO A 259 -0.62 2.30 -2.91
N GLY A 260 -0.76 1.12 -3.51
CA GLY A 260 -1.13 1.00 -4.92
C GLY A 260 -1.73 -0.36 -5.28
N PHE A 261 -2.22 -0.42 -6.51
CA PHE A 261 -2.73 -1.61 -7.17
C PHE A 261 -1.60 -2.27 -7.92
N TRP A 262 -1.24 -3.50 -7.55
CA TRP A 262 -0.21 -4.25 -8.25
C TRP A 262 -0.77 -4.87 -9.52
N ILE A 263 0.06 -4.91 -10.55
CA ILE A 263 -0.27 -5.56 -11.81
C ILE A 263 0.87 -6.52 -12.12
N PHE A 264 0.55 -7.78 -12.31
CA PHE A 264 1.53 -8.80 -12.64
C PHE A 264 1.34 -9.32 -14.06
N ARG A 265 0.12 -9.20 -14.59
CA ARG A 265 -0.28 -9.72 -15.90
C ARG A 265 -0.99 -8.67 -16.73
N VAL A 266 -0.85 -8.75 -18.06
CA VAL A 266 -1.46 -7.78 -18.99
C VAL A 266 -2.98 -7.85 -18.90
N GLU A 267 -3.51 -9.05 -18.67
CA GLU A 267 -4.93 -9.37 -18.55
C GLU A 267 -5.57 -8.76 -17.30
N GLU A 268 -4.78 -8.31 -16.32
CA GLU A 268 -5.26 -7.65 -15.10
C GLU A 268 -5.51 -6.16 -15.28
N ILE A 269 -4.92 -5.54 -16.32
CA ILE A 269 -5.00 -4.09 -16.57
C ILE A 269 -6.45 -3.67 -16.84
N GLU A 270 -7.15 -4.39 -17.72
CA GLU A 270 -8.52 -4.06 -18.12
C GLU A 270 -9.53 -4.23 -16.97
N PRO A 271 -9.56 -5.35 -16.22
CA PRO A 271 -10.37 -5.47 -15.00
C PRO A 271 -10.09 -4.37 -13.97
N LEU A 272 -8.81 -4.06 -13.71
CA LEU A 272 -8.45 -2.98 -12.79
C LEU A 272 -8.97 -1.64 -13.28
N ALA A 273 -8.78 -1.30 -14.55
CA ALA A 273 -9.23 -0.04 -15.12
C ALA A 273 -10.76 0.14 -15.04
N ARG A 274 -11.52 -0.92 -15.32
CA ARG A 274 -12.99 -0.91 -15.18
C ARG A 274 -13.42 -0.74 -13.74
N TRP A 275 -12.81 -1.51 -12.83
CA TRP A 275 -13.09 -1.38 -11.39
C TRP A 275 -12.77 0.03 -10.89
N LEU A 276 -11.65 0.62 -11.32
CA LEU A 276 -11.28 2.00 -11.00
C LEU A 276 -12.34 2.99 -11.50
N ALA A 277 -12.79 2.87 -12.75
CA ALA A 277 -13.82 3.73 -13.31
C ALA A 277 -15.14 3.63 -12.53
N ASP A 278 -15.54 2.42 -12.14
CA ASP A 278 -16.73 2.20 -11.31
C ASP A 278 -16.57 2.77 -9.91
N ARG A 279 -15.42 2.55 -9.27
CA ARG A 279 -15.10 3.06 -7.94
C ARG A 279 -15.06 4.59 -7.91
N LEU A 280 -14.55 5.23 -8.97
CA LEU A 280 -14.61 6.68 -9.08
C LEU A 280 -16.04 7.19 -9.14
N ARG A 281 -16.89 6.54 -9.95
CA ARG A 281 -18.31 6.91 -10.08
C ARG A 281 -19.08 6.71 -8.79
N SER A 282 -18.89 5.58 -8.11
CA SER A 282 -19.69 5.20 -6.95
C SER A 282 -19.23 5.83 -5.64
N PHE A 283 -17.93 6.14 -5.51
CA PHE A 283 -17.33 6.57 -4.24
C PHE A 283 -16.58 7.90 -4.35
N ALA A 284 -15.55 7.99 -5.20
CA ALA A 284 -14.64 9.14 -5.16
C ALA A 284 -15.29 10.46 -5.60
N LEU A 285 -16.02 10.43 -6.72
CA LEU A 285 -16.64 11.63 -7.29
C LEU A 285 -17.77 12.20 -6.42
N PRO A 286 -18.71 11.38 -5.89
CA PRO A 286 -19.68 11.86 -4.90
C PRO A 286 -19.01 12.46 -3.67
N LEU A 287 -17.95 11.82 -3.16
CA LEU A 287 -17.23 12.31 -1.98
C LEU A 287 -16.56 13.65 -2.25
N LEU A 288 -15.77 13.78 -3.33
CA LEU A 288 -15.07 15.02 -3.64
C LEU A 288 -16.03 16.19 -3.87
N ARG A 289 -17.16 15.98 -4.56
CA ARG A 289 -18.20 17.01 -4.73
C ARG A 289 -18.83 17.47 -3.41
N GLY A 290 -18.80 16.60 -2.39
CA GLY A 290 -19.20 16.95 -1.03
C GLY A 290 -18.16 17.75 -0.25
N LEU A 291 -16.97 17.98 -0.81
CA LEU A 291 -15.83 18.66 -0.16
C LEU A 291 -15.52 20.01 -0.81
N ASP A 292 -16.57 20.75 -1.14
CA ASP A 292 -16.49 22.06 -1.80
C ASP A 292 -16.20 23.16 -0.75
N GLY A 293 -14.93 23.33 -0.38
CA GLY A 293 -14.47 24.38 0.52
C GLY A 293 -14.35 23.96 2.00
N LEU A 294 -14.11 24.95 2.86
CA LEU A 294 -13.65 24.73 4.23
C LEU A 294 -14.76 24.20 5.14
N GLU A 295 -15.96 24.75 5.02
CA GLU A 295 -17.15 24.37 5.80
C GLU A 295 -17.57 22.94 5.50
N ALA A 296 -17.59 22.57 4.22
CA ALA A 296 -17.92 21.23 3.76
C ALA A 296 -16.90 20.19 4.28
N LEU A 297 -15.61 20.53 4.22
CA LEU A 297 -14.54 19.70 4.76
C LEU A 297 -14.66 19.55 6.29
N ALA A 298 -14.93 20.64 7.01
CA ALA A 298 -15.12 20.59 8.46
C ALA A 298 -16.34 19.75 8.86
N LEU A 299 -17.44 19.85 8.11
CA LEU A 299 -18.63 19.02 8.32
C LEU A 299 -18.31 17.52 8.15
N GLU A 300 -17.51 17.18 7.13
CA GLU A 300 -17.12 15.79 6.87
C GLU A 300 -16.19 15.23 7.95
N TYR A 301 -15.26 16.03 8.46
CA TYR A 301 -14.46 15.66 9.64
C TYR A 301 -15.30 15.61 10.93
N GLY A 302 -16.36 16.40 10.99
CA GLY A 302 -17.30 16.48 12.10
C GLY A 302 -18.32 15.33 12.17
N ARG A 303 -18.16 14.23 11.42
CA ARG A 303 -19.04 13.03 11.49
C ARG A 303 -18.85 12.23 12.77
N LYS A 304 -19.91 11.55 13.23
CA LYS A 304 -19.92 10.75 14.47
C LYS A 304 -20.06 9.27 14.16
N PRO A 305 -19.16 8.39 14.67
CA PRO A 305 -17.92 8.71 15.37
C PRO A 305 -16.88 9.38 14.44
N PHE A 306 -15.87 10.09 14.95
CA PHE A 306 -14.83 10.74 14.14
C PHE A 306 -14.21 9.82 13.07
N GLY A 307 -13.95 8.55 13.42
CA GLY A 307 -13.39 7.55 12.51
C GLY A 307 -14.32 7.10 11.37
N SER A 308 -15.58 7.54 11.35
CA SER A 308 -16.53 7.22 10.27
C SER A 308 -16.38 8.11 9.04
N SER A 309 -15.56 9.17 9.12
CA SER A 309 -15.28 10.01 7.96
C SER A 309 -14.42 9.25 6.94
N PRO A 310 -14.78 9.22 5.65
CA PRO A 310 -14.02 8.58 4.59
C PRO A 310 -12.71 9.29 4.28
N ILE A 311 -12.54 10.55 4.73
CA ILE A 311 -11.29 11.31 4.66
C ILE A 311 -10.50 11.28 5.98
N HIS A 312 -10.93 10.47 6.95
CA HIS A 312 -10.24 10.35 8.22
C HIS A 312 -8.90 9.63 8.06
N ASP A 313 -7.82 10.31 8.44
CA ASP A 313 -6.51 9.71 8.62
C ASP A 313 -5.98 9.99 10.04
N VAL A 314 -5.93 8.94 10.85
CA VAL A 314 -5.43 9.02 12.23
C VAL A 314 -3.95 9.37 12.31
N ARG A 315 -3.19 9.16 11.22
CA ARG A 315 -1.75 9.45 11.18
C ARG A 315 -1.47 10.95 11.06
N ASP A 316 -2.44 11.73 10.58
CA ASP A 316 -2.30 13.17 10.34
C ASP A 316 -3.60 13.95 10.63
N PRO A 317 -3.90 14.23 11.91
CA PRO A 317 -5.17 14.83 12.32
C PRO A 317 -5.23 16.37 12.13
N TYR A 318 -4.16 17.02 11.66
CA TYR A 318 -4.10 18.49 11.57
C TYR A 318 -5.22 19.07 10.70
N ALA A 319 -5.51 18.42 9.57
CA ALA A 319 -6.57 18.86 8.66
C ALA A 319 -7.94 18.88 9.35
N ALA A 320 -8.28 17.82 10.08
CA ALA A 320 -9.53 17.71 10.82
C ALA A 320 -9.64 18.77 11.93
N LEU A 321 -8.58 18.90 12.74
CA LEU A 321 -8.51 19.83 13.85
C LEU A 321 -8.67 21.28 13.39
N LEU A 322 -7.88 21.68 12.38
CA LEU A 322 -7.84 23.06 11.93
C LEU A 322 -9.04 23.43 11.05
N ALA A 323 -9.58 22.50 10.25
CA ALA A 323 -10.83 22.76 9.52
C ALA A 323 -11.98 23.02 10.50
N CYS A 324 -12.12 22.19 11.54
CA CYS A 324 -13.16 22.36 12.55
C CYS A 324 -12.94 23.61 13.42
N GLU A 325 -11.69 23.95 13.72
CA GLU A 325 -11.36 25.19 14.43
C GLU A 325 -11.73 26.43 13.62
N MET A 326 -11.26 26.51 12.37
CA MET A 326 -11.43 27.69 11.53
C MET A 326 -12.91 27.98 11.21
N THR A 327 -13.74 26.93 11.19
CA THR A 327 -15.19 27.03 10.95
C THR A 327 -16.01 27.12 12.24
N ARG A 328 -15.37 27.11 13.42
CA ARG A 328 -16.03 27.07 14.73
C ARG A 328 -17.05 25.93 14.82
N HIS A 329 -16.66 24.76 14.33
CA HIS A 329 -17.56 23.62 14.21
C HIS A 329 -18.16 23.25 15.58
N PRO A 330 -19.49 23.02 15.70
CA PRO A 330 -20.14 22.78 16.98
C PRO A 330 -19.59 21.56 17.76
N ARG A 331 -19.04 20.58 17.05
CA ARG A 331 -18.41 19.40 17.64
C ARG A 331 -16.92 19.55 17.95
N LEU A 332 -16.30 20.73 17.80
CA LEU A 332 -14.86 20.89 17.98
C LEU A 332 -14.36 20.32 19.31
N GLY A 333 -15.05 20.60 20.42
CA GLY A 333 -14.69 20.06 21.74
C GLY A 333 -14.66 18.53 21.76
N ALA A 334 -15.74 17.88 21.31
CA ALA A 334 -15.84 16.42 21.24
C ALA A 334 -14.80 15.82 20.28
N LEU A 335 -14.53 16.49 19.16
CA LEU A 335 -13.53 16.06 18.18
C LEU A 335 -12.12 16.08 18.78
N LEU A 336 -11.78 17.13 19.55
CA LEU A 336 -10.50 17.22 20.27
C LEU A 336 -10.33 16.06 21.27
N ASP A 337 -11.40 15.68 21.97
CA ASP A 337 -11.40 14.53 22.88
C ASP A 337 -11.23 13.20 22.12
N GLU A 338 -12.03 12.97 21.07
CA GLU A 338 -11.99 11.75 20.24
C GLU A 338 -10.61 11.55 19.60
N ILE A 339 -10.01 12.62 19.03
CA ILE A 339 -8.67 12.58 18.45
C ILE A 339 -7.60 12.33 19.53
N GLY A 340 -7.68 13.02 20.66
CA GLY A 340 -6.73 12.85 21.76
C GLY A 340 -6.74 11.42 22.30
N GLN A 341 -7.91 10.82 22.44
CA GLN A 341 -8.08 9.42 22.84
C GLN A 341 -7.52 8.45 21.77
N ALA A 342 -7.83 8.67 20.49
CA ALA A 342 -7.36 7.83 19.40
C ALA A 342 -5.82 7.82 19.31
N ILE A 343 -5.17 8.98 19.44
CA ILE A 343 -3.70 9.07 19.46
C ILE A 343 -3.13 8.47 20.76
N GLY A 344 -3.80 8.71 21.90
CA GLY A 344 -3.39 8.18 23.20
C GLY A 344 -3.34 6.65 23.25
N ALA A 345 -4.22 5.99 22.49
CA ALA A 345 -4.26 4.53 22.36
C ALA A 345 -3.08 3.93 21.56
N VAL A 346 -2.38 4.74 20.77
CA VAL A 346 -1.18 4.31 20.04
C VAL A 346 0.03 4.41 20.98
N ALA A 347 0.84 3.35 21.04
CA ALA A 347 2.05 3.34 21.87
C ALA A 347 3.01 4.48 21.44
N PRO A 348 3.68 5.19 22.36
CA PRO A 348 4.50 6.36 22.00
C PRO A 348 5.55 6.09 20.91
N ARG A 349 6.17 4.91 20.91
CA ARG A 349 7.17 4.50 19.90
C ARG A 349 6.59 4.26 18.50
N GLU A 350 5.28 4.05 18.40
CA GLU A 350 4.54 3.77 17.16
C GLU A 350 3.85 5.02 16.63
N ARG A 351 3.88 6.15 17.37
CA ARG A 351 3.27 7.39 16.93
C ARG A 351 4.07 8.06 15.82
N THR A 352 3.35 8.68 14.89
CA THR A 352 3.95 9.55 13.89
C THR A 352 4.32 10.90 14.52
N ARG A 353 5.26 11.62 13.91
CA ARG A 353 5.58 13.00 14.32
C ARG A 353 4.34 13.90 14.28
N SER A 354 3.48 13.72 13.28
CA SER A 354 2.21 14.44 13.16
C SER A 354 1.27 14.16 14.34
N GLN A 355 1.21 12.93 14.84
CA GLN A 355 0.41 12.59 16.01
C GLN A 355 0.94 13.26 17.29
N ASP A 356 2.26 13.25 17.51
CA ASP A 356 2.87 13.94 18.66
C ASP A 356 2.75 15.48 18.55
N GLY A 357 2.80 16.02 17.33
CA GLY A 357 2.49 17.42 17.06
C GLY A 357 1.04 17.77 17.42
N ALA A 358 0.09 16.94 16.99
CA ALA A 358 -1.32 17.16 17.24
C ALA A 358 -1.68 17.16 18.74
N LEU A 359 -1.02 16.31 19.56
CA LEU A 359 -1.20 16.34 21.02
C LEU A 359 -0.79 17.68 21.65
N ARG A 360 0.15 18.41 21.04
CA ARG A 360 0.55 19.77 21.45
C ARG A 360 -0.40 20.84 20.90
N LEU A 361 -0.95 20.61 19.71
CA LEU A 361 -1.94 21.50 19.10
C LEU A 361 -3.28 21.51 19.86
N ILE A 362 -3.76 20.35 20.35
CA ILE A 362 -5.08 20.21 20.98
C ILE A 362 -5.30 21.22 22.13
N PRO A 363 -4.42 21.38 23.14
CA PRO A 363 -4.60 22.37 24.19
C PRO A 363 -4.64 23.81 23.66
N ARG A 364 -3.84 24.14 22.62
CA ARG A 364 -3.82 25.47 22.02
C ARG A 364 -5.15 25.79 21.33
N ILE A 365 -5.73 24.82 20.61
CA ILE A 365 -7.06 24.98 20.02
C ILE A 365 -8.11 25.21 21.11
N ARG A 366 -8.05 24.48 22.24
CA ARG A 366 -8.98 24.69 23.36
C ARG A 366 -8.91 26.10 23.92
N GLU A 367 -7.71 26.63 24.14
CA GLU A 367 -7.54 28.00 24.62
C GLU A 367 -8.09 29.03 23.62
N ARG A 368 -7.83 28.85 22.32
CA ARG A 368 -8.38 29.74 21.28
C ARG A 368 -9.91 29.65 21.19
N ALA A 369 -10.48 28.46 21.36
CA ALA A 369 -11.92 28.26 21.32
C ALA A 369 -12.67 28.91 22.50
N LYS A 370 -12.04 29.08 23.66
CA LYS A 370 -12.63 29.81 24.80
C LYS A 370 -12.93 31.27 24.47
N ALA A 371 -12.15 31.88 23.58
CA ALA A 371 -12.34 33.27 23.16
C ALA A 371 -13.54 33.49 22.22
N TRP A 372 -14.29 32.43 21.87
CA TRP A 372 -15.50 32.52 21.03
C TRP A 372 -16.80 32.63 21.84
N ILE A 373 -16.72 32.40 23.15
CA ILE A 373 -17.80 32.54 24.13
C ILE A 373 -17.68 33.93 24.73
#